data_AF-A0A958BGI5-F1
#
_entry.id   AF-A0A958BGI5-F1
#
_cell.length_a   1.000
_cell.length_b   1.000
_cell.length_c   1.000
_cell.angle_alpha   90.00
_cell.angle_beta   90.00
_cell.angle_gamma   90.00
#
_symmetry.space_group_name_H-M   'P 1'
#
loop_
_entity.id
_entity.type
_entity.pdbx_description
1 polymer ?
#
loop_
_entity_poly.entity_id
_entity_poly.type
_entity_poly.pdbx_seq_one_letter_code
_entity_poly.pdbx_strand_id
1 'polypeptide(L)'
;MNGYAFAVDTFNFDDEPEAVSVQILGEGDASPIVYTETELDDIQPPEYFQWQAQVNYTPSGLDDETGDLTFAIHQPYTDDTFTVTLTGADWSQVANDVYDEQDNFLGRGVRIGFTAANGLADDGHFIGSLAPIPEPASWALLLAGLGVVGHLARRRHAR
;
A
#
# COMPACT_ATOMS: atom_id res chain seq x y z
N MET A 1 -9.63 -6.60 12.76
CA MET A 1 -9.49 -5.28 12.11
C MET A 1 -10.12 -5.47 10.74
N ASN A 2 -11.13 -4.70 10.34
CA ASN A 2 -11.72 -4.87 9.01
C ASN A 2 -10.69 -4.38 7.98
N GLY A 3 -10.31 -5.23 7.04
CA GLY A 3 -9.37 -4.91 5.97
C GLY A 3 -8.30 -5.99 5.80
N TYR A 4 -7.42 -5.76 4.81
CA TYR A 4 -6.21 -6.56 4.65
C TYR A 4 -5.10 -6.06 5.58
N ALA A 5 -4.26 -6.96 6.06
CA ALA A 5 -3.04 -6.62 6.80
C ALA A 5 -1.84 -7.34 6.20
N PHE A 6 -0.65 -6.81 6.46
CA PHE A 6 0.60 -7.31 5.91
C PHE A 6 1.50 -7.73 7.05
N ALA A 7 1.97 -8.96 7.00
CA ALA A 7 2.81 -9.52 8.04
C ALA A 7 4.09 -10.05 7.44
N VAL A 8 5.17 -9.87 8.20
CA VAL A 8 6.33 -10.74 8.10
C VAL A 8 6.23 -11.63 9.33
N ASP A 9 6.14 -12.92 9.11
CA ASP A 9 6.05 -13.90 10.18
C ASP A 9 7.37 -14.66 10.32
N THR A 10 7.76 -14.90 11.56
CA THR A 10 9.02 -15.55 11.95
C THR A 10 8.81 -16.68 12.96
N PHE A 11 7.56 -17.03 13.30
CA PHE A 11 7.24 -18.06 14.29
C PHE A 11 6.26 -19.11 13.75
N ASN A 12 6.20 -20.24 14.46
CA ASN A 12 5.33 -21.37 14.16
C ASN A 12 4.54 -21.78 15.42
N PHE A 13 3.22 -21.92 15.29
CA PHE A 13 2.32 -22.55 16.26
C PHE A 13 1.52 -23.71 15.64
N ASP A 14 2.22 -24.74 15.18
CA ASP A 14 1.76 -25.98 14.53
C ASP A 14 0.84 -25.78 13.28
N ASP A 15 1.32 -26.26 12.12
CA ASP A 15 0.79 -26.13 10.73
C ASP A 15 1.09 -24.82 9.97
N GLU A 16 1.96 -23.97 10.51
CA GLU A 16 2.48 -22.74 9.86
C GLU A 16 3.98 -22.87 9.50
N PRO A 17 4.54 -21.99 8.66
CA PRO A 17 5.84 -22.19 8.04
C PRO A 17 7.02 -22.27 9.03
N GLU A 18 7.98 -23.15 8.75
CA GLU A 18 9.25 -23.25 9.52
C GLU A 18 10.22 -22.10 9.22
N ALA A 19 10.03 -21.37 8.10
CA ALA A 19 10.89 -20.30 7.62
C ALA A 19 10.19 -18.94 7.69
N VAL A 20 10.96 -17.86 7.61
CA VAL A 20 10.39 -16.50 7.54
C VAL A 20 9.47 -16.40 6.32
N SER A 21 8.27 -15.86 6.51
CA SER A 21 7.29 -15.73 5.44
C SER A 21 6.73 -14.32 5.32
N VAL A 22 6.33 -13.96 4.10
CA VAL A 22 5.67 -12.69 3.77
C VAL A 22 4.21 -12.98 3.48
N GLN A 23 3.30 -12.31 4.18
CA GLN A 23 1.90 -12.73 4.26
C GLN A 23 0.92 -11.56 4.03
N ILE A 24 -0.25 -11.91 3.50
CA ILE A 24 -1.44 -11.05 3.49
C ILE A 24 -2.50 -11.72 4.35
N LEU A 25 -2.95 -11.00 5.38
CA LEU A 25 -4.02 -11.39 6.30
C LEU A 25 -5.31 -10.63 5.96
N GLY A 26 -6.45 -11.06 6.47
CA GLY A 26 -7.71 -10.35 6.30
C GLY A 26 -8.64 -10.43 7.50
N GLU A 27 -9.52 -9.43 7.63
CA GLU A 27 -10.60 -9.39 8.63
C GLU A 27 -10.15 -9.47 10.10
N GLY A 28 -8.87 -9.25 10.37
CA GLY A 28 -8.28 -9.40 11.71
C GLY A 28 -8.11 -10.84 12.14
N ASP A 29 -8.17 -11.80 11.21
CA ASP A 29 -7.64 -13.15 11.41
C ASP A 29 -6.11 -13.11 11.32
N ALA A 30 -5.46 -13.92 12.15
CA ALA A 30 -4.00 -14.12 12.10
C ALA A 30 -3.61 -15.16 11.05
N SER A 31 -4.56 -15.96 10.57
CA SER A 31 -4.33 -16.95 9.50
C SER A 31 -4.13 -16.23 8.15
N PRO A 32 -3.07 -16.54 7.40
CA PRO A 32 -2.82 -15.88 6.12
C PRO A 32 -3.82 -16.30 5.05
N ILE A 33 -4.30 -15.33 4.27
CA ILE A 33 -5.05 -15.58 3.03
C ILE A 33 -4.11 -16.13 1.97
N VAL A 34 -2.92 -15.53 1.87
CA VAL A 34 -1.85 -15.90 0.95
C VAL A 34 -0.51 -15.55 1.59
N TYR A 35 0.50 -16.38 1.33
CA TYR A 35 1.84 -16.21 1.84
C TYR A 35 2.90 -16.69 0.84
N THR A 36 4.13 -16.21 1.02
CA THR A 36 5.33 -16.65 0.32
C THR A 36 6.44 -16.91 1.34
N GLU A 37 7.02 -18.11 1.32
CA GLU A 37 8.22 -18.43 2.10
C GLU A 37 9.44 -17.71 1.54
N THR A 38 10.26 -17.16 2.44
CA THR A 38 11.50 -16.48 2.05
C THR A 38 12.71 -17.42 2.03
N GLU A 39 12.58 -18.64 2.58
CA GLU A 39 13.68 -19.57 2.82
C GLU A 39 14.77 -19.04 3.79
N LEU A 40 14.54 -17.87 4.40
CA LEU A 40 15.42 -17.33 5.41
C LEU A 40 15.14 -17.99 6.76
N ASP A 41 16.21 -18.36 7.45
CA ASP A 41 16.15 -18.82 8.84
C ASP A 41 15.77 -17.68 9.80
N ASP A 42 16.12 -16.43 9.44
CA ASP A 42 15.85 -15.22 10.21
C ASP A 42 15.86 -13.98 9.31
N ILE A 43 15.03 -12.99 9.62
CA ILE A 43 14.96 -11.69 8.95
C ILE A 43 15.85 -10.63 9.63
N GLN A 44 16.45 -10.94 10.78
CA GLN A 44 17.35 -10.07 11.54
C GLN A 44 18.85 -10.47 11.47
N PRO A 45 19.46 -10.85 10.33
CA PRO A 45 20.89 -11.12 10.30
C PRO A 45 21.71 -9.93 10.83
N PRO A 46 22.73 -10.14 11.66
CA PRO A 46 23.50 -9.07 12.30
C PRO A 46 24.28 -8.18 11.30
N GLU A 47 24.31 -8.58 10.03
CA GLU A 47 24.96 -7.85 8.93
C GLU A 47 24.03 -6.85 8.22
N TYR A 48 22.71 -6.95 8.43
CA TYR A 48 21.70 -6.13 7.75
C TYR A 48 20.90 -5.31 8.75
N PHE A 49 20.68 -4.03 8.45
CA PHE A 49 20.07 -3.09 9.39
C PHE A 49 18.64 -2.68 9.04
N GLN A 50 18.16 -2.90 7.81
CA GLN A 50 16.83 -2.42 7.41
C GLN A 50 16.24 -3.22 6.25
N TRP A 51 14.98 -3.61 6.40
CA TRP A 51 14.12 -4.07 5.30
C TRP A 51 13.19 -2.93 4.86
N GLN A 52 12.92 -2.87 3.57
CA GLN A 52 11.96 -1.94 2.99
C GLN A 52 10.70 -2.69 2.62
N ALA A 53 9.57 -2.26 3.16
CA ALA A 53 8.28 -2.85 2.85
C ALA A 53 7.54 -2.00 1.80
N GLN A 54 6.95 -2.64 0.80
CA GLN A 54 6.16 -1.99 -0.24
C GLN A 54 4.80 -2.67 -0.37
N VAL A 55 3.75 -1.86 -0.39
CA VAL A 55 2.38 -2.30 -0.72
C VAL A 55 1.98 -1.64 -2.03
N ASN A 56 1.52 -2.45 -2.99
CA ASN A 56 1.03 -2.00 -4.27
C ASN A 56 -0.38 -2.54 -4.50
N TYR A 57 -1.29 -1.71 -5.01
CA TYR A 57 -2.62 -2.12 -5.43
C TYR A 57 -2.82 -1.78 -6.91
N THR A 58 -3.19 -2.78 -7.71
CA THR A 58 -3.53 -2.62 -9.12
C THR A 58 -5.03 -2.84 -9.31
N PRO A 59 -5.83 -1.78 -9.58
CA PRO A 59 -7.26 -1.93 -9.80
C PRO A 59 -7.59 -2.85 -10.98
N SER A 60 -8.70 -3.58 -10.93
CA SER A 60 -9.19 -4.48 -11.99
C SER A 60 -9.45 -3.76 -13.33
N GLY A 61 -9.75 -2.46 -13.28
CA GLY A 61 -10.17 -1.66 -14.42
C GLY A 61 -11.65 -1.82 -14.80
N LEU A 62 -12.44 -2.55 -13.99
CA LEU A 62 -13.86 -2.81 -14.23
C LEU A 62 -14.81 -1.84 -13.52
N ASP A 63 -14.28 -0.73 -12.99
CA ASP A 63 -15.04 0.21 -12.14
C ASP A 63 -15.71 -0.49 -10.94
N ASP A 64 -14.97 -1.44 -10.35
CA ASP A 64 -15.34 -2.16 -9.14
C ASP A 64 -14.29 -1.94 -8.04
N GLU A 65 -14.60 -2.46 -6.85
CA GLU A 65 -13.74 -2.35 -5.67
C GLU A 65 -12.73 -3.50 -5.59
N THR A 66 -12.37 -4.08 -6.74
CA THR A 66 -11.50 -5.25 -6.83
C THR A 66 -10.19 -4.96 -7.56
N GLY A 67 -9.16 -5.74 -7.24
CA GLY A 67 -7.84 -5.62 -7.87
C GLY A 67 -6.80 -6.54 -7.26
N ASP A 68 -5.57 -6.44 -7.76
CA ASP A 68 -4.46 -7.23 -7.25
C ASP A 68 -3.73 -6.43 -6.16
N LEU A 69 -3.61 -7.04 -4.98
CA LEU A 69 -2.92 -6.49 -3.83
C LEU A 69 -1.59 -7.21 -3.64
N THR A 70 -0.49 -6.47 -3.74
CA THR A 70 0.86 -7.01 -3.63
C THR A 70 1.57 -6.41 -2.42
N PHE A 71 2.21 -7.28 -1.64
CA PHE A 71 3.11 -6.90 -0.56
C PHE A 71 4.50 -7.46 -0.83
N ALA A 72 5.51 -6.63 -0.64
CA ALA A 72 6.89 -7.01 -0.82
C ALA A 72 7.76 -6.47 0.30
N ILE A 73 8.79 -7.25 0.64
CA ILE A 73 9.93 -6.79 1.42
C ILE A 73 11.19 -6.84 0.56
N HIS A 74 12.03 -5.83 0.68
CA HIS A 74 13.27 -5.67 -0.08
C HIS A 74 14.42 -5.40 0.88
N GLN A 75 15.55 -6.09 0.69
CA GLN A 75 16.78 -5.88 1.43
C GLN A 75 17.80 -5.10 0.56
N PRO A 76 18.01 -3.79 0.80
CA PRO A 76 18.85 -2.96 -0.07
C PRO A 76 20.32 -3.39 -0.14
N TYR A 77 20.82 -4.17 0.83
CA TYR A 77 22.21 -4.62 0.82
C TYR A 77 22.44 -5.85 -0.06
N THR A 78 21.52 -6.81 -0.03
CA THR A 78 21.61 -8.05 -0.82
C THR A 78 20.83 -7.99 -2.13
N ASP A 79 19.96 -6.98 -2.29
CA ASP A 79 18.99 -6.84 -3.38
C ASP A 79 17.91 -7.95 -3.37
N ASP A 80 17.81 -8.71 -2.27
CA ASP A 80 16.79 -9.75 -2.13
C ASP A 80 15.41 -9.12 -2.01
N THR A 81 14.46 -9.68 -2.73
CA THR A 81 13.07 -9.24 -2.71
C THR A 81 12.14 -10.44 -2.57
N PHE A 82 11.27 -10.39 -1.58
CA PHE A 82 10.24 -11.40 -1.34
C PHE A 82 8.87 -10.76 -1.52
N THR A 83 8.00 -11.40 -2.30
CA THR A 83 6.74 -10.83 -2.74
C THR A 83 5.61 -11.83 -2.55
N VAL A 84 4.46 -11.33 -2.13
CA VAL A 84 3.20 -12.05 -2.07
C VAL A 84 2.11 -11.22 -2.77
N THR A 85 1.25 -11.88 -3.53
CA THR A 85 0.16 -11.23 -4.26
C THR A 85 -1.17 -11.94 -3.98
N LEU A 86 -2.14 -11.18 -3.47
CA LEU A 86 -3.54 -11.56 -3.44
C LEU A 86 -4.20 -11.05 -4.73
N THR A 87 -4.62 -11.98 -5.57
CA THR A 87 -5.38 -11.66 -6.80
C THR A 87 -6.85 -11.49 -6.50
N GLY A 88 -7.48 -10.48 -7.10
CA GLY A 88 -8.91 -10.21 -6.88
C GLY A 88 -9.27 -9.86 -5.43
N ALA A 89 -8.37 -9.16 -4.73
CA ALA A 89 -8.67 -8.53 -3.45
C ALA A 89 -9.91 -7.63 -3.61
N ASP A 90 -10.90 -7.77 -2.74
CA ASP A 90 -12.20 -7.09 -2.83
C ASP A 90 -12.44 -6.25 -1.57
N TRP A 91 -12.30 -4.94 -1.71
CA TRP A 91 -12.46 -4.00 -0.60
C TRP A 91 -13.92 -3.92 -0.13
N SER A 92 -14.89 -4.31 -0.96
CA SER A 92 -16.32 -4.30 -0.62
C SER A 92 -16.67 -5.19 0.56
N GLN A 93 -15.90 -6.25 0.73
CA GLN A 93 -16.13 -7.27 1.76
C GLN A 93 -15.40 -6.94 3.07
N VAL A 94 -14.28 -6.22 2.98
CA VAL A 94 -13.33 -6.11 4.09
C VAL A 94 -13.15 -4.69 4.63
N ALA A 95 -13.56 -3.65 3.91
CA ALA A 95 -13.28 -2.27 4.31
C ALA A 95 -14.55 -1.47 4.60
N ASN A 96 -14.46 -0.63 5.64
CA ASN A 96 -15.53 0.29 6.00
C ASN A 96 -15.60 1.45 5.01
N ASP A 97 -16.83 1.86 4.71
CA ASP A 97 -17.12 3.06 3.92
C ASP A 97 -16.55 4.29 4.65
N VAL A 98 -15.89 5.15 3.87
CA VAL A 98 -15.36 6.45 4.32
C VAL A 98 -16.23 7.53 3.71
N TYR A 99 -16.68 8.46 4.54
CA TYR A 99 -17.50 9.59 4.14
C TYR A 99 -16.79 10.90 4.48
N ASP A 100 -17.10 11.97 3.75
CA ASP A 100 -16.69 13.32 4.12
C ASP A 100 -17.59 13.90 5.24
N GLU A 101 -17.32 15.14 5.66
CA GLU A 101 -18.12 15.85 6.67
C GLU A 101 -19.56 16.16 6.23
N GLN A 102 -19.91 15.92 4.96
CA GLN A 102 -21.23 16.11 4.37
C GLN A 102 -21.92 14.77 4.03
N ASP A 103 -21.43 13.64 4.56
CA ASP A 103 -21.91 12.27 4.31
C ASP A 103 -21.79 11.82 2.84
N ASN A 104 -20.94 12.44 2.03
CA ASN A 104 -20.66 11.92 0.68
C ASN A 104 -19.67 10.75 0.76
N PHE A 105 -19.97 9.66 0.06
CA PHE A 105 -19.09 8.50 -0.01
C PHE A 105 -17.79 8.85 -0.73
N LEU A 106 -16.66 8.66 -0.06
CA LEU A 106 -15.30 8.92 -0.55
C LEU A 106 -14.57 7.65 -0.99
N GLY A 107 -15.14 6.46 -0.74
CA GLY A 107 -14.50 5.17 -0.98
C GLY A 107 -14.37 4.35 0.30
N ARG A 108 -13.43 3.41 0.32
CA ARG A 108 -13.19 2.53 1.47
C ARG A 108 -11.83 2.75 2.10
N GLY A 109 -11.78 2.65 3.43
CA GLY A 109 -10.55 2.89 4.18
C GLY A 109 -9.59 1.71 4.12
N VAL A 110 -8.43 1.88 3.49
CA VAL A 110 -7.33 0.91 3.55
C VAL A 110 -6.57 1.09 4.86
N ARG A 111 -6.43 0.02 5.63
CA ARG A 111 -5.59 -0.01 6.84
C ARG A 111 -4.36 -0.85 6.54
N ILE A 112 -3.18 -0.26 6.65
CA ILE A 112 -1.91 -0.97 6.48
C ILE A 112 -1.33 -1.14 7.88
N GLY A 113 -1.38 -2.36 8.40
CA GLY A 113 -0.69 -2.75 9.63
C GLY A 113 0.63 -3.43 9.29
N PHE A 114 1.69 -3.08 10.02
CA PHE A 114 2.96 -3.79 10.00
C PHE A 114 3.15 -4.47 11.35
N THR A 115 3.17 -5.80 11.39
CA THR A 115 3.33 -6.55 12.64
C THR A 115 4.80 -6.93 12.83
N ALA A 116 5.58 -6.07 13.47
CA ALA A 116 6.90 -6.43 14.02
C ALA A 116 7.24 -5.69 15.33
N ALA A 117 6.31 -4.87 15.85
CA ALA A 117 6.56 -4.00 16.99
C ALA A 117 6.24 -4.70 18.32
N ASN A 118 7.09 -5.63 18.75
CA ASN A 118 7.11 -6.06 20.15
C ASN A 118 7.77 -4.96 21.00
N GLY A 119 6.98 -3.95 21.39
CA GLY A 119 7.08 -3.19 22.65
C GLY A 119 8.34 -2.38 23.02
N LEU A 120 9.45 -2.46 22.28
CA LEU A 120 10.73 -1.78 22.58
C LEU A 120 11.48 -1.28 21.32
N ALA A 121 10.79 -1.14 20.19
CA ALA A 121 11.38 -0.66 18.95
C ALA A 121 11.92 0.79 19.11
N ASP A 122 13.25 0.97 19.11
CA ASP A 122 13.96 2.25 19.04
C ASP A 122 14.28 2.64 17.57
N ASP A 123 13.72 1.90 16.61
CA ASP A 123 13.83 2.18 15.18
C ASP A 123 12.61 2.96 14.66
N GLY A 124 12.90 3.97 13.84
CA GLY A 124 11.86 4.83 13.26
C GLY A 124 11.16 4.14 12.10
N HIS A 125 9.86 3.89 12.23
CA HIS A 125 9.03 3.46 11.11
C HIS A 125 8.66 4.68 10.25
N PHE A 126 9.17 4.76 9.01
CA PHE A 126 8.81 5.81 8.06
C PHE A 126 7.76 5.30 7.07
N ILE A 127 6.51 5.78 7.18
CA ILE A 127 5.45 5.53 6.19
C ILE A 127 5.43 6.68 5.19
N GLY A 128 5.81 6.40 3.94
CA GLY A 128 5.63 7.32 2.82
C GLY A 128 4.46 6.85 1.94
N SER A 129 3.43 7.68 1.80
CA SER A 129 2.43 7.50 0.74
C SER A 129 2.81 8.40 -0.44
N LEU A 130 3.01 7.82 -1.62
CA LEU A 130 3.17 8.60 -2.84
C LEU A 130 1.80 9.18 -3.18
N ALA A 131 1.64 10.49 -3.00
CA ALA A 131 0.42 11.18 -3.42
C ALA A 131 0.20 10.98 -4.94
N PRO A 132 -1.05 10.87 -5.41
CA PRO A 132 -1.34 10.76 -6.83
C PRO A 132 -0.65 11.87 -7.61
N ILE A 133 0.24 11.51 -8.53
CA ILE A 133 0.84 12.46 -9.46
C ILE A 133 -0.29 12.89 -10.41
N PRO A 134 -0.56 14.21 -10.59
CA PRO A 134 -1.60 14.64 -11.51
C PRO A 134 -1.30 14.10 -12.90
N GLU A 135 -2.30 13.44 -13.49
CA GLU A 135 -2.18 12.88 -14.84
C GLU A 135 -1.76 13.96 -15.84
N PRO A 136 -1.07 13.62 -16.94
CA PRO A 136 -0.65 14.58 -17.96
C PRO A 136 -1.80 15.48 -18.47
N ALA A 137 -3.03 14.96 -18.51
CA ALA A 137 -4.22 15.70 -18.89
C ALA A 137 -4.56 16.85 -17.90
N SER A 138 -4.35 16.64 -16.60
CA SER A 138 -4.56 17.66 -15.57
C SER A 138 -3.61 18.85 -15.73
N TRP A 139 -2.36 18.58 -16.12
CA TRP A 139 -1.40 19.63 -16.48
C TRP A 139 -1.81 20.38 -17.74
N ALA A 140 -2.28 19.64 -18.76
CA ALA A 140 -2.75 20.24 -20.01
C ALA A 140 -3.94 21.19 -19.77
N LEU A 141 -4.91 20.80 -18.92
CA LEU A 141 -6.04 21.63 -18.55
C LEU A 141 -5.62 22.87 -17.76
N LEU A 142 -4.69 22.73 -16.83
CA LEU A 142 -4.17 23.86 -16.05
C LEU A 142 -3.45 24.88 -16.95
N LEU A 143 -2.61 24.40 -17.87
CA LEU A 143 -1.94 25.25 -18.86
C LEU A 143 -2.92 25.91 -19.83
N ALA A 144 -3.93 25.17 -20.29
CA ALA A 144 -4.97 25.71 -21.15
C ALA A 144 -5.76 26.83 -20.45
N GLY A 145 -6.16 26.61 -19.18
CA GLY A 145 -6.83 27.61 -18.36
C GLY A 145 -5.97 28.87 -18.18
N LEU A 146 -4.68 28.71 -17.87
CA LEU A 146 -3.74 29.83 -17.73
C LEU A 146 -3.59 30.61 -19.06
N GLY A 147 -3.55 29.91 -20.19
CA GLY A 147 -3.51 30.51 -21.52
C GLY A 147 -4.74 31.38 -21.82
N VAL A 148 -5.93 30.91 -21.46
CA VAL A 148 -7.19 31.66 -21.61
C VAL A 148 -7.18 32.92 -20.74
N VAL A 149 -6.79 32.80 -19.47
CA VAL A 149 -6.71 33.94 -18.53
C VAL A 149 -5.71 34.99 -19.02
N GLY A 150 -4.51 34.56 -19.45
CA GLY A 150 -3.50 35.45 -20.01
C GLY A 150 -3.97 36.17 -21.28
N HIS A 151 -4.70 35.47 -22.16
CA HIS A 151 -5.27 36.06 -23.37
C HIS A 151 -6.32 37.13 -23.04
N LEU A 152 -7.22 36.86 -22.09
CA LEU A 152 -8.24 37.80 -21.65
C LEU A 152 -7.64 39.03 -20.96
N ALA A 153 -6.62 38.86 -20.11
CA ALA A 153 -5.90 39.95 -19.48
C ALA A 153 -5.23 40.87 -20.51
N ARG A 154 -4.60 40.30 -21.55
CA ARG A 154 -3.98 41.07 -22.64
C ARG A 154 -4.99 41.92 -23.41
N ARG A 155 -6.19 41.38 -23.68
CA ARG A 155 -7.24 42.11 -24.41
C ARG A 155 -7.81 43.29 -23.61
N ARG A 156 -7.80 43.20 -22.29
CA ARG A 156 -8.26 44.28 -21.40
C ARG A 156 -7.27 45.44 -21.34
N HIS A 157 -5.98 45.18 -21.50
CA HIS A 157 -4.94 46.20 -21.51
C HIS A 157 -4.76 46.92 -22.86
N ALA A 158 -5.28 46.34 -23.94
CA ALA A 158 -5.20 46.90 -25.29
C ALA A 158 -6.43 47.75 -25.69
N ARG A 159 -7.34 48.01 -24.75
CA ARG A 159 -8.43 48.99 -24.84
C ARG A 159 -8.14 50.12 -23.87
#